data_AF-A0AAD6E827-F1
#
_entry.id   AF-A0AAD6E827-F1
#
_cell.length_a   1.000
_cell.length_b   1.000
_cell.length_c   1.000
_cell.angle_alpha   90.00
_cell.angle_beta   90.00
_cell.angle_gamma   90.00
#
_symmetry.space_group_name_H-M   'P 1'
#
loop_
_entity.id
_entity.type
_entity.pdbx_description
1 polymer ?
#
loop_
_entity_poly.entity_id
_entity_poly.type
_entity_poly.pdbx_seq_one_letter_code
_entity_poly.pdbx_strand_id
1 'polypeptide(L)'
;MGTGRSLVIEHAAVCTGWDTKNPPAGLKRDGPSMVFQFVTHAFAVSVIDYLGTLIQGGYLCLPSEGQLQNDMAGAIRPLGATVITMTPSIARILDPG
;
A
#
# COMPACT_ATOMS: atom_id res chain seq x y z
N MET A 1 -5.55 -25.80 14.85
CA MET A 1 -5.68 -24.78 13.79
C MET A 1 -7.02 -24.09 13.96
N GLY A 2 -7.03 -22.78 14.19
CA GLY A 2 -8.28 -22.02 14.29
C GLY A 2 -8.89 -21.80 12.92
N THR A 3 -10.22 -21.87 12.81
CA THR A 3 -10.94 -21.46 11.61
C THR A 3 -10.64 -19.99 11.32
N GLY A 4 -10.16 -19.70 10.10
CA GLY A 4 -9.90 -18.33 9.68
C GLY A 4 -11.18 -17.49 9.78
N ARG A 5 -11.12 -16.35 10.48
CA ARG A 5 -12.22 -15.40 10.51
C ARG A 5 -12.11 -14.48 9.30
N SER A 6 -13.18 -14.37 8.54
CA SER A 6 -13.29 -13.39 7.45
C SER A 6 -13.50 -11.98 8.01
N LEU A 7 -12.99 -10.98 7.30
CA LEU A 7 -13.29 -9.58 7.54
C LEU A 7 -14.19 -9.07 6.41
N VAL A 8 -15.27 -8.39 6.76
CA VAL A 8 -16.09 -7.65 5.80
C VAL A 8 -15.72 -6.18 5.91
N ILE A 9 -15.40 -5.55 4.77
CA ILE A 9 -15.12 -4.12 4.68
C ILE A 9 -16.25 -3.50 3.84
N GLU A 10 -17.08 -2.68 4.46
CA GLU A 10 -18.16 -1.99 3.76
C GLU A 10 -17.63 -0.79 2.96
N HIS A 11 -18.23 -0.52 1.80
CA HIS A 11 -17.88 0.65 1.00
C HIS A 11 -18.05 1.95 1.79
N ALA A 12 -19.13 2.06 2.57
CA ALA A 12 -19.37 3.21 3.44
C ALA A 12 -18.22 3.41 4.43
N ALA A 13 -17.72 2.33 5.04
CA ALA A 13 -16.59 2.39 5.97
C ALA A 13 -15.31 2.89 5.29
N VAL A 14 -15.05 2.50 4.04
CA VAL A 14 -13.91 3.04 3.27
C VAL A 14 -14.10 4.53 3.00
N CYS A 15 -15.28 4.94 2.51
CA CYS A 15 -15.56 6.33 2.17
C CYS A 15 -15.54 7.27 3.39
N THR A 16 -16.11 6.83 4.52
CA THR A 16 -16.17 7.66 5.74
C THR A 16 -14.89 7.59 6.55
N GLY A 17 -14.16 6.47 6.48
CA GLY A 17 -12.88 6.29 7.16
C GLY A 17 -11.73 7.08 6.52
N TRP A 18 -11.94 7.61 5.31
CA TRP A 18 -10.94 8.40 4.61
C TRP A 18 -10.94 9.86 5.06
N ASP A 19 -10.23 10.15 6.15
CA ASP A 19 -9.98 11.53 6.56
C ASP A 19 -8.89 12.17 5.69
N THR A 20 -9.29 13.11 4.84
CA THR A 20 -8.34 13.86 4.00
C THR A 20 -7.38 14.74 4.80
N LYS A 21 -7.68 15.04 6.07
CA LYS A 21 -6.79 15.81 6.96
C LYS A 21 -5.65 14.95 7.51
N ASN A 22 -5.91 13.67 7.78
CA ASN A 22 -4.95 12.70 8.29
C ASN A 22 -5.14 11.36 7.58
N PRO A 23 -4.74 11.26 6.31
CA PRO A 23 -4.98 10.04 5.56
C PRO A 23 -4.16 8.88 6.14
N PRO A 24 -4.71 7.65 6.13
CA PRO A 24 -4.04 6.49 6.69
C PRO A 24 -2.77 6.14 5.89
N ALA A 25 -1.92 5.29 6.49
CA ALA A 25 -0.71 4.74 5.86
C ALA A 25 0.35 5.78 5.40
N GLY A 26 0.33 7.00 5.95
CA GLY A 26 1.34 8.02 5.64
C GLY A 26 1.20 8.63 4.24
N LEU A 27 0.00 8.53 3.65
CA LEU A 27 -0.31 9.18 2.38
C LEU A 27 -0.19 10.71 2.53
N LYS A 28 0.35 11.36 1.51
CA LYS A 28 0.61 12.79 1.56
C LYS A 28 -0.67 13.57 1.28
N ARG A 29 -0.86 14.62 2.09
CA ARG A 29 -1.94 15.60 1.90
C ARG A 29 -1.63 16.62 0.79
N ASP A 30 -0.35 16.97 0.66
CA ASP A 30 0.14 18.01 -0.25
C ASP A 30 0.90 17.37 -1.43
N GLY A 31 0.14 16.91 -2.44
CA GLY A 31 0.63 16.32 -3.68
C GLY A 31 0.22 14.85 -3.89
N PRO A 32 0.31 14.32 -5.13
CA PRO A 32 -0.10 12.95 -5.43
C PRO A 32 0.82 11.95 -4.73
N SER A 33 0.23 11.04 -3.94
CA SER A 33 0.96 9.93 -3.35
C SER A 33 1.21 8.86 -4.41
N MET A 34 2.47 8.51 -4.65
CA MET A 34 2.86 7.37 -5.49
C MET A 34 3.09 6.17 -4.59
N VAL A 35 2.14 5.23 -4.56
CA VAL A 35 2.08 4.11 -3.61
C VAL A 35 2.63 2.84 -4.25
N PHE A 36 3.67 2.26 -3.65
CA PHE A 36 4.23 0.97 -4.08
C PHE A 36 3.34 -0.18 -3.62
N GLN A 37 2.60 -0.77 -4.57
CA GLN A 37 1.62 -1.80 -4.27
C GLN A 37 2.23 -3.18 -4.50
N PHE A 38 2.60 -3.84 -3.40
CA PHE A 38 3.09 -5.23 -3.42
C PHE A 38 2.34 -6.13 -2.42
N VAL A 39 1.46 -5.54 -1.62
CA VAL A 39 0.65 -6.25 -0.63
C VAL A 39 -0.31 -7.18 -1.34
N THR A 40 -0.44 -8.42 -0.86
CA THR A 40 -1.38 -9.38 -1.47
C THR A 40 -2.83 -8.93 -1.25
N HIS A 41 -3.71 -9.24 -2.21
CA HIS A 41 -5.15 -8.92 -2.10
C HIS A 41 -5.87 -9.69 -0.99
N ALA A 42 -5.21 -10.64 -0.33
CA ALA A 42 -5.73 -11.33 0.84
C ALA A 42 -5.68 -10.46 2.12
N PHE A 43 -4.95 -9.35 2.12
CA PHE A 43 -4.85 -8.43 3.25
C PHE A 43 -5.67 -7.17 3.05
N ALA A 44 -6.34 -6.71 4.11
CA ALA A 44 -7.13 -5.47 4.12
C ALA A 44 -6.30 -4.23 3.73
N VAL A 45 -4.99 -4.25 3.98
CA VAL A 45 -4.08 -3.16 3.58
C VAL A 45 -4.08 -2.95 2.06
N SER A 46 -4.28 -4.00 1.25
CA SER A 46 -4.40 -3.82 -0.21
C SER A 46 -5.56 -2.88 -0.56
N VAL A 47 -6.70 -2.97 0.15
CA VAL A 47 -7.84 -2.07 -0.07
C VAL A 47 -7.47 -0.62 0.21
N ILE A 48 -6.66 -0.38 1.24
CA ILE A 48 -6.14 0.95 1.59
C ILE A 48 -5.21 1.45 0.49
N ASP A 49 -4.26 0.62 0.03
CA ASP A 49 -3.35 0.99 -1.05
C ASP A 49 -4.12 1.35 -2.32
N TYR A 50 -5.11 0.55 -2.74
CA TYR A 50 -5.87 0.80 -3.96
C TYR A 50 -6.86 1.97 -3.81
N LEU A 51 -7.87 1.82 -2.96
CA LEU A 51 -8.96 2.79 -2.88
C LEU A 51 -8.47 4.09 -2.28
N GLY A 52 -7.57 4.01 -1.31
CA GLY A 52 -7.03 5.15 -0.64
C GLY A 52 -6.22 6.09 -1.51
N THR A 53 -5.32 5.50 -2.29
CA THR A 53 -4.54 6.22 -3.28
C THR A 53 -5.45 6.92 -4.28
N LEU A 54 -6.47 6.22 -4.77
CA LEU A 54 -7.42 6.77 -5.74
C LEU A 54 -8.29 7.90 -5.13
N ILE A 55 -8.75 7.76 -3.89
CA ILE A 55 -9.53 8.80 -3.18
C ILE A 55 -8.69 10.07 -3.02
N GLN A 56 -7.39 9.95 -2.79
CA GLN A 56 -6.47 11.08 -2.63
C GLN A 56 -5.98 11.67 -3.97
N GLY A 57 -6.33 11.06 -5.11
CA GLY A 57 -5.82 11.47 -6.43
C GLY A 57 -4.35 11.10 -6.68
N GLY A 58 -3.84 10.08 -6.00
CA GLY A 58 -2.50 9.55 -6.18
C GLY A 58 -2.38 8.52 -7.31
N TYR A 59 -1.22 7.86 -7.37
CA TYR A 59 -0.88 6.83 -8.36
C TYR A 59 -0.39 5.55 -7.70
N LEU A 60 -0.68 4.41 -8.33
CA LEU A 60 -0.16 3.12 -7.92
C LEU A 60 1.07 2.77 -8.73
N CYS A 61 2.16 2.46 -8.04
CA CYS A 61 3.40 1.94 -8.58
C CYS A 61 3.34 0.41 -8.52
N LEU A 62 3.06 -0.24 -9.65
CA LEU A 62 2.90 -1.69 -9.74
C LEU A 62 4.21 -2.33 -10.21
N PRO A 63 4.99 -2.96 -9.32
CA PRO A 63 6.12 -3.78 -9.72
C PRO A 63 5.63 -5.08 -10.38
N SER A 64 6.42 -5.58 -11.33
CA SER A 64 6.24 -6.94 -11.84
C SER A 64 6.57 -7.98 -10.76
N GLU A 65 6.05 -9.19 -10.93
CA GLU A 65 6.36 -10.31 -10.02
C GLU A 65 7.86 -10.60 -9.96
N GLY A 66 8.55 -10.54 -11.11
CA GLY A 66 10.01 -10.71 -11.17
C GLY A 66 10.76 -9.63 -10.38
N GLN A 67 10.28 -8.38 -10.39
CA GLN A 67 10.86 -7.32 -9.57
C GLN A 67 10.68 -7.58 -8.07
N LEU A 68 9.50 -8.05 -7.65
CA LEU A 68 9.25 -8.37 -6.24
C LEU A 68 10.10 -9.54 -5.72
N GLN A 69 10.32 -10.55 -6.56
CA GLN A 69 11.07 -11.75 -6.17
C GLN A 69 12.59 -11.53 -6.17
N ASN A 70 13.11 -10.73 -7.10
CA ASN A 70 14.55 -10.61 -7.31
C ASN A 70 15.14 -9.33 -6.69
N ASP A 71 14.44 -8.20 -6.80
CA ASP A 71 14.97 -6.90 -6.36
C ASP A 71 13.84 -5.88 -6.07
N MET A 72 13.14 -6.10 -4.95
CA MET A 72 12.06 -5.21 -4.52
C MET A 72 12.59 -3.81 -4.21
N ALA A 73 13.76 -3.69 -3.57
CA ALA A 73 14.37 -2.40 -3.26
C ALA A 73 14.71 -1.60 -4.51
N GLY A 74 15.33 -2.26 -5.49
CA GLY A 74 15.65 -1.68 -6.78
C GLY A 74 14.44 -1.39 -7.66
N ALA A 75 13.26 -1.95 -7.36
CA ALA A 75 12.01 -1.58 -8.03
C ALA A 75 11.36 -0.31 -7.48
N ILE A 76 11.60 0.06 -6.21
CA ILE A 76 10.97 1.21 -5.56
C ILE A 76 11.36 2.53 -6.25
N ARG A 77 12.67 2.76 -6.45
CA ARG A 77 13.17 4.03 -7.00
C ARG A 77 12.76 4.25 -8.47
N PRO A 78 12.90 3.29 -9.40
CA PRO A 78 12.50 3.48 -10.80
C PRO A 78 11.00 3.70 -10.98
N LEU A 79 10.17 3.09 -10.12
CA LEU A 79 8.74 3.31 -10.14
C LEU A 79 8.34 4.64 -9.50
N GLY A 80 9.27 5.38 -8.89
CA GLY A 80 9.02 6.68 -8.28
C GLY A 80 8.16 6.61 -7.02
N ALA A 81 8.11 5.46 -6.34
CA ALA A 81 7.24 5.32 -5.18
C ALA A 81 7.68 6.23 -4.02
N THR A 82 6.70 6.94 -3.45
CA THR A 82 6.88 7.86 -2.32
C THR A 82 6.34 7.30 -1.01
N VAL A 83 5.47 6.29 -1.09
CA VAL A 83 4.82 5.64 0.04
C VAL A 83 4.84 4.15 -0.21
N ILE A 84 5.13 3.37 0.83
CA ILE A 84 5.08 1.92 0.81
C ILE A 84 4.58 1.44 2.18
N THR A 85 3.59 0.56 2.18
CA THR A 85 3.07 -0.04 3.42
C THR A 85 3.59 -1.46 3.52
N MET A 86 4.28 -1.80 4.61
CA MET A 86 4.80 -3.15 4.82
C MET A 86 4.80 -3.51 6.30
N THR A 87 4.88 -4.81 6.60
CA THR A 87 5.05 -5.26 7.97
C THR A 87 6.46 -4.95 8.47
N PRO A 88 6.67 -4.76 9.79
CA PRO A 88 8.00 -4.53 10.36
C PRO A 88 9.01 -5.65 10.04
N SER A 89 8.53 -6.86 9.77
CA SER A 89 9.39 -7.98 9.35
C SER A 89 9.95 -7.77 7.95
N ILE A 90 9.14 -7.28 7.00
CA ILE A 90 9.59 -6.95 5.65
C ILE A 90 10.51 -5.72 5.68
N ALA A 91 10.17 -4.70 6.48
CA ALA A 91 10.99 -3.50 6.61
C ALA A 91 12.42 -3.79 7.11
N ARG A 92 12.60 -4.82 7.94
CA ARG A 92 13.92 -5.20 8.48
C ARG A 92 14.82 -5.90 7.46
N ILE A 93 14.25 -6.57 6.47
CA ILE A 93 15.00 -7.29 5.44
C ILE A 93 15.16 -6.47 4.15
N LEU A 94 14.46 -5.35 4.06
CA LEU A 94 14.59 -4.43 2.94
C LEU A 94 15.89 -3.63 3.09
N ASP A 95 16.86 -3.89 2.22
CA ASP A 95 18.07 -3.08 2.09
C ASP A 95 17.84 -1.96 1.06
N PRO A 96 17.78 -0.68 1.46
CA PRO A 96 17.52 0.43 0.55
C PRO A 96 18.72 0.81 -0.36
N GLY A 97 19.89 0.19 -0.15
CA GLY A 97 21.14 0.51 -0.83
C GLY A 97 21.77 1.83 -0.40
#